data_AF-A0A414IJT3-F1
#
_entry.id   AF-A0A414IJT3-F1
#
_cell.length_a   1.000
_cell.length_b   1.000
_cell.length_c   1.000
_cell.angle_alpha   90.00
_cell.angle_beta   90.00
_cell.angle_gamma   90.00
#
_symmetry.space_group_name_H-M   'P 1'
#
loop_
_entity.id
_entity.type
_entity.pdbx_description
1 polymer ?
#
loop_
_entity_poly.entity_id
_entity_poly.type
_entity_poly.pdbx_seq_one_letter_code
_entity_poly.pdbx_strand_id
1 'polypeptide(L)' 'MQRYKIKERCKTRFPKRGEHKKMRIMKKNANEIFMLQYQIKRYQAMGNGTMCQTLNGKLQKLLAKQPLVTM' A
#
# COMPACT_ATOMS: atom_id res chain seq x y z
N MET A 1 -8.39 -43.44 -4.84
CA MET A 1 -9.12 -42.17 -5.00
C MET A 1 -9.01 -41.16 -3.82
N GLN A 2 -8.55 -41.50 -2.60
CA GLN A 2 -8.59 -40.55 -1.46
C GLN A 2 -7.26 -39.89 -1.04
N ARG A 3 -6.12 -40.20 -1.67
CA ARG A 3 -4.81 -39.66 -1.24
C ARG A 3 -4.47 -38.24 -1.72
N TYR A 4 -5.23 -37.69 -2.66
CA TYR A 4 -4.92 -36.40 -3.28
C TYR A 4 -5.54 -35.18 -2.57
N LYS A 5 -6.38 -35.37 -1.54
CA LYS A 5 -7.05 -34.24 -0.83
C LYS A 5 -6.33 -33.74 0.44
N ILE A 6 -5.29 -34.41 0.92
CA ILE A 6 -4.62 -34.04 2.19
C ILE A 6 -3.45 -33.05 1.98
N LYS A 7 -2.84 -33.02 0.78
CA LYS A 7 -1.64 -32.21 0.51
C LYS A 7 -1.92 -30.71 0.30
N GLU A 8 -3.17 -30.34 0.02
CA GLU A 8 -3.61 -28.95 -0.17
C GLU A 8 -3.76 -28.18 1.14
N ARG A 9 -3.93 -28.87 2.29
CA ARG A 9 -4.38 -28.23 3.53
C ARG A 9 -3.29 -27.73 4.48
N CYS A 10 -2.01 -27.99 4.20
CA CYS A 10 -0.93 -27.76 5.17
C CYS A 10 0.10 -26.67 4.79
N LYS A 11 0.04 -26.09 3.58
CA LYS A 11 1.06 -25.11 3.13
C LYS A 11 0.80 -23.67 3.57
N THR A 12 -0.35 -23.34 4.15
CA THR A 12 -0.76 -21.95 4.43
C THR A 12 -0.67 -21.53 5.89
N ARG A 13 -0.25 -22.41 6.82
CA ARG A 13 -0.28 -22.10 8.27
C ARG A 13 0.86 -21.18 8.72
N PHE A 14 2.00 -21.19 8.04
CA PHE A 14 3.13 -20.31 8.33
C PHE A 14 3.49 -19.49 7.09
N PRO A 15 3.20 -18.19 7.10
CA PRO A 15 3.52 -17.33 5.98
C PRO A 15 5.04 -17.17 5.90
N LYS A 16 5.60 -17.38 4.70
CA LYS A 16 7.03 -17.21 4.45
C LYS A 16 7.43 -15.80 4.87
N ARG A 17 8.44 -15.67 5.74
CA ARG A 17 8.85 -14.41 6.39
C ARG A 17 9.05 -13.24 5.39
N GLY A 18 9.43 -13.54 4.15
CA GLY A 18 9.52 -12.57 3.04
C GLY A 18 8.18 -11.96 2.63
N GLU A 19 7.12 -12.76 2.52
CA GLU A 19 5.76 -12.30 2.17
C GLU A 19 5.19 -11.38 3.25
N HIS A 20 5.42 -11.72 4.52
CA HIS A 20 5.03 -10.87 5.65
C HIS A 20 5.74 -9.52 5.68
N LYS A 21 7.00 -9.48 5.21
CA LYS A 21 7.74 -8.22 5.07
C LYS A 21 7.17 -7.40 3.92
N LYS A 22 6.92 -8.02 2.76
CA LYS A 22 6.33 -7.37 1.58
C LYS A 22 4.94 -6.82 1.85
N MET A 23 4.07 -7.60 2.48
CA MET A 23 2.72 -7.17 2.90
C MET A 23 2.78 -5.99 3.88
N ARG A 24 3.70 -6.00 4.86
CA ARG A 24 3.91 -4.86 5.77
C ARG A 24 4.40 -3.61 5.04
N ILE A 25 5.29 -3.75 4.06
CA ILE A 25 5.76 -2.62 3.24
C ILE A 25 4.61 -2.02 2.43
N MET A 26 3.82 -2.86 1.74
CA MET A 26 2.66 -2.38 0.98
C MET A 26 1.61 -1.72 1.87
N LYS A 27 1.33 -2.28 3.06
CA LYS A 27 0.39 -1.70 4.03
C LYS A 27 0.87 -0.33 4.55
N LYS A 28 2.17 -0.17 4.81
CA LYS A 28 2.76 1.12 5.18
C LYS A 28 2.65 2.15 4.06
N ASN A 29 2.98 1.78 2.82
CA ASN A 29 2.85 2.66 1.66
C ASN A 29 1.40 3.12 1.43
N ALA A 30 0.42 2.22 1.57
CA ALA A 30 -1.00 2.55 1.42
C ALA A 30 -1.48 3.52 2.52
N ASN A 31 -1.04 3.32 3.77
CA ASN A 31 -1.36 4.23 4.87
C ASN A 31 -0.76 5.62 4.64
N GLU A 32 0.48 5.72 4.14
CA GLU A 32 1.11 6.99 3.81
C GLU A 32 0.37 7.75 2.70
N ILE A 33 -0.07 7.05 1.65
CA ILE A 33 -0.89 7.63 0.58
C ILE A 33 -2.22 8.18 1.14
N PHE A 34 -2.90 7.42 1.98
CA PHE A 34 -4.17 7.84 2.58
C PHE A 34 -3.99 9.10 3.46
N MET A 35 -2.93 9.13 4.27
CA MET A 35 -2.59 10.29 5.10
C MET A 35 -2.28 11.53 4.27
N LEU A 36 -1.53 11.40 3.18
CA LEU A 36 -1.23 12.51 2.27
C LEU A 36 -2.49 13.07 1.63
N GLN A 37 -3.39 12.19 1.15
CA GLN A 37 -4.67 12.63 0.59
C GLN A 37 -5.53 13.38 1.61
N TYR A 38 -5.57 12.91 2.86
CA TYR A 38 -6.27 13.61 3.94
C TYR A 38 -5.69 15.02 4.17
N GLN A 39 -4.37 15.15 4.26
CA GLN A 39 -3.71 16.44 4.43
C GLN A 39 -3.99 17.39 3.28
N ILE A 40 -3.90 16.91 2.03
CA ILE A 40 -4.20 17.72 0.84
C ILE A 40 -5.63 18.24 0.89
N LYS A 41 -6.62 17.40 1.17
CA LYS A 41 -8.02 17.81 1.30
C LYS A 41 -8.22 18.88 2.39
N ARG A 42 -7.53 18.72 3.53
CA ARG A 42 -7.60 19.67 4.65
C ARG A 42 -7.00 21.03 4.30
N TYR A 43 -5.79 21.04 3.73
CA TYR A 43 -5.12 22.30 3.34
C TYR A 43 -5.81 22.99 2.17
N GLN A 44 -6.44 22.23 1.28
CA GLN A 44 -7.23 22.78 0.17
C GLN A 44 -8.47 23.50 0.69
N ALA A 45 -9.19 22.91 1.65
CA ALA A 45 -10.32 23.56 2.31
C ALA A 45 -9.92 24.83 3.10
N MET A 46 -8.69 24.88 3.62
CA MET A 46 -8.14 26.07 4.28
C MET A 46 -7.59 27.13 3.32
N GLY A 47 -7.56 26.88 2.00
CA GLY A 47 -7.02 27.81 1.01
C GLY A 47 -5.49 27.88 0.94
N ASN A 48 -4.76 26.91 1.51
CA ASN A 48 -3.29 26.89 1.49
C ASN A 48 -2.75 26.07 0.30
N GLY A 49 -2.78 26.68 -0.89
CA GLY A 49 -2.41 26.04 -2.15
C GLY A 49 -0.94 25.60 -2.23
N THR A 50 -0.02 26.35 -1.62
CA THR A 50 1.42 26.05 -1.64
C THR A 50 1.74 24.74 -0.92
N MET A 51 1.07 24.49 0.21
CA MET A 51 1.21 23.24 0.95
C MET A 51 0.59 22.06 0.19
N CYS A 52 -0.57 22.24 -0.43
CA CYS A 52 -1.18 21.22 -1.29
C CYS A 52 -0.26 20.81 -2.45
N GLN A 53 0.41 21.77 -3.11
CA GLN A 53 1.37 21.47 -4.17
C GLN A 53 2.54 20.62 -3.66
N THR A 54 3.12 20.99 -2.52
CA THR A 54 4.22 20.25 -1.90
C THR A 54 3.82 18.81 -1.54
N LEU A 55 2.62 18.64 -0.97
CA LEU A 55 2.10 17.33 -0.58
C LEU A 55 1.73 16.48 -1.81
N ASN A 56 1.18 17.09 -2.86
CA ASN A 56 0.92 16.43 -4.14
C ASN A 56 2.21 15.91 -4.79
N GLY A 57 3.30 16.67 -4.73
CA GLY A 57 4.60 16.21 -5.22
C GLY A 57 5.13 14.99 -4.46
N LYS A 58 4.93 14.93 -3.14
CA LYS A 58 5.27 13.74 -2.33
C LYS A 58 4.40 12.54 -2.70
N LEU A 59 3.10 12.76 -2.90
CA LEU A 59 2.15 11.73 -3.31
C LEU A 59 2.54 11.12 -4.67
N GLN A 60 2.85 11.95 -5.68
CA GLN A 60 3.28 11.47 -7.00
C GLN A 60 4.56 10.62 -6.93
N LYS A 61 5.54 11.04 -6.12
CA LYS A 61 6.79 10.27 -5.92
C LYS A 61 6.53 8.90 -5.28
N LEU A 62 5.56 8.79 -4.37
CA LEU A 62 5.18 7.51 -3.76
C LEU A 62 4.41 6.61 -4.73
N LEU A 63 3.52 7.19 -5.54
CA LEU A 63 2.81 6.47 -6.58
C LEU A 63 3.76 5.92 -7.66
N ALA A 64 4.77 6.70 -8.06
CA ALA A 64 5.78 6.26 -9.02
C ALA A 64 6.70 5.14 -8.48
N LYS A 65 6.88 5.04 -7.16
CA LYS A 65 7.68 3.98 -6.50
C LYS A 65 6.90 2.68 -6.34
N GLN A 66 5.58 2.75 -6.26
CA GLN A 66 4.76 1.55 -6.30
C GLN A 66 4.84 1.02 -7.73
N PRO A 67 5.22 -0.25 -7.96
CA PRO A 67 5.07 -0.81 -9.30
C PRO A 67 3.59 -0.67 -9.64
N LEU A 68 3.30 0.04 -10.73
CA LEU A 68 1.98 0.07 -11.32
C LEU A 68 1.63 -1.40 -11.57
N VAL A 69 0.85 -1.99 -10.68
CA VAL A 69 0.18 -3.25 -10.98
C VAL A 69 -0.93 -2.82 -11.91
N THR A 70 -0.57 -2.60 -13.18
CA THR A 70 -1.49 -2.55 -14.30
C THR A 70 -2.15 -3.93 -14.33
N MET A 71 -3.27 -4.02 -13.63
CA MET A 71 -4.29 -5.04 -13.90
C MET A 71 -5.00 -4.66 -15.18
#